data_AF-A0A9D1ATW4-F1
#
_entry.id   AF-A0A9D1ATW4-F1
#
_cell.length_a   1.000
_cell.length_b   1.000
_cell.length_c   1.000
_cell.angle_alpha   90.00
_cell.angle_beta   90.00
_cell.angle_gamma   90.00
#
_symmetry.space_group_name_H-M   'P 1'
#
loop_
_entity.id
_entity.type
_entity.pdbx_description
1 polymer ?
#
loop_
_entity_poly.entity_id
_entity_poly.type
_entity_poly.pdbx_seq_one_letter_code
_entity_poly.pdbx_strand_id
1 'polypeptide(L)'
;MRTWRALSHMLRAWLVWVCLALGLAPRAHAEAPTTEPEPSGVEAVLQKADSAFATYLVNPMSSVIFFDLAFWDNTISPQDAVGMEIDGERIVGHNDAGLQKRRILELDDPDLVLTEPLELTLGALKATVRTVDQTDPSTHTSKSVLLAKIAEQPVDLESLGLTPVEEGIDDGDPVHVVVHDLAPFKVRVDRSKAAVVPSNIRIDKEHV
;
A
#
# COMPACT_ATOMS: atom_id res chain seq x y z
N MET A 1 23.30 -35.22 4.25
CA MET A 1 24.52 -34.49 3.83
C MET A 1 24.30 -33.36 2.81
N ARG A 2 23.08 -33.05 2.33
CA ARG A 2 22.83 -31.97 1.34
C ARG A 2 22.76 -30.54 1.92
N THR A 3 22.46 -30.38 3.21
CA THR A 3 22.25 -29.06 3.85
C THR A 3 23.53 -28.25 4.05
N TRP A 4 24.69 -28.89 4.12
CA TRP A 4 25.98 -28.22 4.35
C TRP A 4 26.48 -27.43 3.13
N ARG A 5 26.10 -27.83 1.91
CA ARG A 5 26.49 -27.11 0.70
C ARG A 5 25.77 -25.75 0.59
N ALA A 6 24.49 -25.70 0.93
CA ALA A 6 23.70 -24.47 0.90
C ALA A 6 24.24 -23.41 1.88
N LEU A 7 24.58 -23.82 3.11
CA LEU A 7 25.14 -22.91 4.12
C LEU A 7 26.50 -22.32 3.68
N SER A 8 27.32 -23.11 2.98
CA SER A 8 28.63 -22.67 2.50
C SER A 8 28.55 -21.61 1.39
N HIS A 9 27.52 -21.67 0.54
CA HIS A 9 27.30 -20.68 -0.52
C HIS A 9 26.75 -19.37 0.04
N MET A 10 25.84 -19.44 1.02
CA MET A 10 25.34 -18.25 1.73
C MET A 10 26.46 -17.49 2.45
N LEU A 11 27.34 -18.21 3.17
CA LEU A 11 28.44 -17.57 3.90
C LEU A 11 29.44 -16.88 2.97
N ARG A 12 29.72 -17.47 1.79
CA ARG A 12 30.62 -16.89 0.78
C ARG A 12 30.01 -15.65 0.12
N ALA A 13 28.71 -15.69 -0.21
CA ALA A 13 28.02 -14.53 -0.75
C ALA A 13 28.03 -13.37 0.27
N TRP A 14 27.80 -13.67 1.54
CA TRP A 14 27.82 -12.68 2.60
C TRP A 14 29.19 -12.03 2.79
N LEU A 15 30.27 -12.82 2.79
CA LEU A 15 31.64 -12.32 2.87
C LEU A 15 32.02 -11.40 1.69
N VAL A 16 31.58 -11.73 0.47
CA VAL A 16 31.83 -10.88 -0.70
C VAL A 16 31.12 -9.54 -0.55
N TRP A 17 29.86 -9.52 -0.09
CA TRP A 17 29.12 -8.28 0.16
C TRP A 17 29.74 -7.44 1.27
N VAL A 18 30.20 -8.05 2.36
CA VAL A 18 30.89 -7.35 3.45
C VAL A 18 32.20 -6.72 2.96
N CYS A 19 33.02 -7.45 2.19
CA CYS A 19 34.25 -6.91 1.61
C CYS A 19 33.97 -5.79 0.59
N LEU A 20 32.91 -5.91 -0.20
CA LEU A 20 32.52 -4.89 -1.18
C LEU A 20 32.04 -3.61 -0.46
N ALA A 21 31.24 -3.75 0.60
CA ALA A 21 30.77 -2.63 1.41
C ALA A 21 31.93 -1.93 2.15
N LEU A 22 32.91 -2.68 2.66
CA LEU A 22 34.12 -2.13 3.28
C LEU A 22 35.07 -1.48 2.27
N GLY A 23 35.10 -1.96 1.01
CA GLY A 23 35.92 -1.40 -0.06
C GLY A 23 35.37 -0.10 -0.67
N LEU A 24 34.06 0.14 -0.54
CA LEU A 24 33.36 1.34 -1.00
C LEU A 24 33.20 2.41 0.07
N ALA A 25 33.72 2.17 1.28
CA ALA A 25 33.83 3.24 2.26
C ALA A 25 34.62 4.40 1.62
N PRO A 26 34.05 5.63 1.58
CA PRO A 26 34.75 6.77 1.02
C PRO A 26 36.08 6.87 1.74
N ARG A 27 37.17 6.66 1.00
CA ARG A 27 38.51 7.03 1.47
C ARG A 27 38.44 8.53 1.63
N ALA A 28 38.11 8.97 2.85
CA ALA A 28 38.35 10.32 3.29
C ALA A 28 39.79 10.61 2.86
N HIS A 29 39.94 11.44 1.84
CA HIS A 29 41.24 11.97 1.49
C HIS A 29 41.63 12.73 2.75
N ALA A 30 42.50 12.11 3.55
CA ALA A 30 43.19 12.79 4.61
C ALA A 30 44.08 13.80 3.88
N GLU A 31 43.50 14.96 3.58
CA GLU A 31 44.21 16.14 3.18
C GLU A 31 45.29 16.32 4.24
N ALA A 32 46.55 16.31 3.80
CA ALA A 32 47.68 16.43 4.71
C ALA A 32 47.39 17.64 5.61
N PRO A 33 47.50 17.51 6.94
CA PRO A 33 47.15 18.59 7.85
C PRO A 33 48.00 19.80 7.46
N THR A 34 47.39 20.76 6.79
CA THR A 34 47.97 22.07 6.58
C THR A 34 48.30 22.55 7.98
N THR A 35 49.60 22.70 8.26
CA THR A 35 50.08 23.12 9.58
C THR A 35 49.73 24.59 9.71
N GLU A 36 48.46 24.85 10.00
CA GLU A 36 48.00 26.15 10.44
C GLU A 36 48.65 26.40 11.81
N PRO A 37 49.18 27.61 12.05
CA PRO A 37 49.76 27.96 13.34
C PRO A 37 48.70 27.70 14.42
N GLU A 38 49.06 26.92 15.46
CA GLU A 38 48.14 26.68 16.57
C GLU A 38 47.69 28.03 17.14
N PRO A 39 46.39 28.35 17.08
CA PRO A 39 45.90 29.58 17.67
C PRO A 39 46.19 29.52 19.16
N SER A 40 46.80 30.57 19.69
CA SER A 40 47.11 30.66 21.12
C SER A 40 46.15 31.64 21.80
N GLY A 41 45.80 31.36 23.05
CA GLY A 41 44.92 32.23 23.84
C GLY A 41 43.43 32.06 23.52
N VAL A 42 42.70 33.19 23.48
CA VAL A 42 41.23 33.23 23.36
C VAL A 42 40.73 32.61 22.05
N GLU A 43 41.50 32.76 20.97
CA GLU A 43 41.16 32.23 19.65
C GLU A 43 41.10 30.70 19.63
N ALA A 44 41.99 30.03 20.36
CA ALA A 44 42.00 28.57 20.49
C ALA A 44 40.73 28.05 21.18
N VAL A 45 40.25 28.78 22.19
CA VAL A 45 39.03 28.43 22.94
C VAL A 45 37.80 28.58 22.05
N LEU A 46 37.73 29.66 21.26
CA LEU A 46 36.62 29.89 20.34
C LEU A 46 36.60 28.85 19.22
N GLN A 47 37.74 28.51 18.63
CA GLN A 47 37.83 27.49 17.59
C GLN A 47 37.44 26.10 18.12
N LYS A 48 37.84 25.77 19.34
CA LYS A 48 37.43 24.51 19.99
C LYS A 48 35.93 24.48 20.30
N ALA A 49 35.35 25.61 20.71
CA ALA A 49 33.91 25.73 20.95
C ALA A 49 33.12 25.60 19.64
N ASP A 50 33.58 26.25 18.56
CA ASP A 50 32.98 26.17 17.23
C ASP A 50 33.05 24.75 16.66
N SER A 51 34.20 24.08 16.78
CA SER A 51 34.36 22.69 16.37
C SER A 51 33.43 21.74 17.15
N ALA A 52 33.29 21.95 18.46
CA ALA A 52 32.36 21.19 19.28
C ALA A 52 30.90 21.46 18.88
N PHE A 53 30.54 22.73 18.63
CA PHE A 53 29.22 23.11 18.16
C PHE A 53 28.88 22.49 16.80
N ALA A 54 29.82 22.54 15.86
CA ALA A 54 29.68 21.91 14.55
C ALA A 54 29.47 20.39 14.68
N THR A 55 30.28 19.73 15.51
CA THR A 55 30.25 18.26 15.68
C THR A 55 29.00 17.78 16.39
N TYR A 56 28.60 18.44 17.48
CA TYR A 56 27.55 17.95 18.36
C TYR A 56 26.17 18.55 18.08
N LEU A 57 26.09 19.70 17.41
CA LEU A 57 24.81 20.34 17.10
C LEU A 57 24.54 20.39 15.59
N VAL A 58 25.47 20.95 14.80
CA VAL A 58 25.23 21.17 13.36
C VAL A 58 25.14 19.85 12.62
N ASN A 59 26.05 18.91 12.88
CA ASN A 59 26.11 17.65 12.14
C ASN A 59 24.89 16.73 12.39
N PRO A 60 24.42 16.55 13.64
CA PRO A 60 23.16 15.83 13.87
C PRO A 60 21.94 16.54 13.28
N MET A 61 21.84 17.87 13.40
CA MET A 61 20.72 18.61 12.81
C MET A 61 20.70 18.55 11.28
N SER A 62 21.87 18.65 10.63
CA SER A 62 21.94 18.55 9.17
C SER A 62 21.50 17.16 8.72
N SER A 63 21.89 16.09 9.42
CA SER A 63 21.46 14.73 9.08
C SER A 63 19.94 14.55 9.13
N VAL A 64 19.26 15.19 10.09
CA VAL A 64 17.79 15.15 10.19
C VAL A 64 17.12 15.98 9.09
N ILE A 65 17.63 17.18 8.80
CA ILE A 65 17.08 18.05 7.75
C ILE A 65 17.28 17.43 6.35
N PHE A 66 18.43 16.81 6.10
CA PHE A 66 18.67 16.11 4.83
C PHE A 66 17.83 14.84 4.69
N PHE A 67 17.57 14.14 5.79
CA PHE A 67 16.61 13.03 5.77
C PHE A 67 15.21 13.53 5.40
N ASP A 68 14.74 14.63 6.01
CA ASP A 68 13.42 15.17 5.69
C ASP A 68 13.32 15.63 4.22
N LEU A 69 14.33 16.35 3.70
CA LEU A 69 14.37 16.79 2.30
C LEU A 69 14.44 15.63 1.29
N ALA A 70 15.23 14.59 1.58
CA ALA A 70 15.35 13.44 0.68
C ALA A 70 14.09 12.57 0.67
N PHE A 71 13.31 12.55 1.75
CA PHE A 71 12.06 11.80 1.82
C PHE A 71 10.86 12.60 1.31
N TRP A 72 10.86 13.93 1.47
CA TRP A 72 9.81 14.78 0.93
C TRP A 72 9.83 14.89 -0.60
N ASP A 73 11.01 14.82 -1.24
CA ASP A 73 11.12 14.88 -2.71
C ASP A 73 10.86 13.52 -3.40
N ASN A 74 10.64 12.46 -2.62
CA ASN A 74 10.21 11.15 -3.12
C ASN A 74 8.67 11.03 -3.21
N THR A 75 7.96 12.15 -3.40
CA THR A 75 6.56 12.08 -3.85
C THR A 75 6.55 11.55 -5.27
N ILE A 76 6.41 10.23 -5.39
CA ILE A 76 6.09 9.55 -6.64
C ILE A 76 4.94 10.30 -7.30
N SER A 77 5.12 10.70 -8.55
CA SER A 77 4.08 11.41 -9.26
C SER A 77 2.83 10.53 -9.30
N PRO A 78 1.60 11.08 -9.22
CA PRO A 78 0.39 10.25 -9.25
C PRO A 78 0.30 9.33 -10.48
N GLN A 79 1.00 9.69 -11.57
CA GLN A 79 1.09 8.91 -12.80
C GLN A 79 2.02 7.71 -12.63
N ASP A 80 3.19 7.93 -12.01
CA ASP A 80 4.17 6.86 -11.71
C ASP A 80 3.67 5.94 -10.60
N ALA A 81 2.72 6.41 -9.78
CA ALA A 81 2.10 5.62 -8.73
C ALA A 81 1.16 4.53 -9.29
N VAL A 82 0.62 4.71 -10.51
CA VAL A 82 -0.33 3.74 -11.10
C VAL A 82 0.38 2.41 -11.39
N GLY A 83 -0.19 1.33 -10.88
CA GLY A 83 0.37 -0.02 -10.96
C GLY A 83 1.21 -0.41 -9.74
N MET A 84 1.61 0.55 -8.89
CA MET A 84 2.30 0.25 -7.64
C MET A 84 1.34 -0.39 -6.64
N GLU A 85 1.88 -1.31 -5.84
CA GLU A 85 1.20 -1.92 -4.72
C GLU A 85 1.67 -1.29 -3.41
N ILE A 86 0.73 -0.76 -2.64
CA ILE A 86 0.96 -0.15 -1.33
C ILE A 86 -0.04 -0.77 -0.36
N ASP A 87 0.45 -1.44 0.68
CA ASP A 87 -0.36 -2.08 1.73
C ASP A 87 -1.37 -3.14 1.19
N GLY A 88 -0.98 -3.88 0.14
CA GLY A 88 -1.84 -4.90 -0.48
C GLY A 88 -2.96 -4.32 -1.36
N GLU A 89 -2.88 -3.03 -1.69
CA GLU A 89 -3.76 -2.37 -2.64
C GLU A 89 -2.96 -1.85 -3.83
N ARG A 90 -3.41 -2.13 -5.04
CA ARG A 90 -2.82 -1.57 -6.26
C ARG A 90 -3.47 -0.23 -6.56
N ILE A 91 -2.65 0.76 -6.89
CA ILE A 91 -3.13 2.05 -7.38
C ILE A 91 -3.57 1.86 -8.82
N VAL A 92 -4.85 2.04 -9.10
CA VAL A 92 -5.45 1.85 -10.43
C VAL A 92 -5.60 3.15 -11.21
N GLY A 93 -5.43 4.29 -10.54
CA GLY A 93 -5.53 5.60 -11.17
C GLY A 93 -5.42 6.74 -10.16
N HIS A 94 -5.64 7.96 -10.62
CA HIS A 94 -5.73 9.15 -9.78
C HIS A 94 -6.84 10.08 -10.29
N ASN A 95 -7.44 10.87 -9.41
CA ASN A 95 -8.36 11.95 -9.75
C ASN A 95 -8.09 13.18 -8.85
N ASP A 96 -8.89 14.23 -8.97
CA ASP A 96 -8.74 15.45 -8.18
C ASP A 96 -8.89 15.22 -6.66
N ALA A 97 -9.48 14.10 -6.24
CA ALA A 97 -9.63 13.71 -4.84
C ALA A 97 -8.46 12.85 -4.31
N GLY A 98 -7.54 12.41 -5.17
CA GLY A 98 -6.36 11.64 -4.79
C GLY A 98 -6.16 10.35 -5.58
N LEU A 99 -5.37 9.43 -5.01
CA LEU A 99 -5.07 8.13 -5.61
C LEU A 99 -6.27 7.19 -5.48
N GLN A 100 -6.62 6.52 -6.56
CA GLN A 100 -7.63 5.47 -6.57
C GLN A 100 -6.94 4.13 -6.33
N LYS A 101 -7.21 3.54 -5.16
CA LYS A 101 -6.68 2.23 -4.77
C LYS A 101 -7.71 1.14 -5.02
N ARG A 102 -7.25 -0.06 -5.38
CA ARG A 102 -8.07 -1.26 -5.51
C ARG A 102 -7.34 -2.42 -4.87
N ARG A 103 -8.00 -3.14 -3.95
CA ARG A 103 -7.48 -4.40 -3.45
C ARG A 103 -7.49 -5.43 -4.58
N ILE A 104 -6.35 -6.02 -4.86
CA ILE A 104 -6.23 -7.12 -5.81
C ILE A 104 -6.53 -8.41 -5.05
N LEU A 105 -7.43 -9.21 -5.60
CA LEU A 105 -7.56 -10.60 -5.18
C LEU A 105 -6.58 -11.38 -6.06
N GLU A 106 -5.43 -11.78 -5.50
CA GLU A 106 -4.52 -12.68 -6.20
C GLU A 106 -5.23 -14.02 -6.38
N LEU A 107 -5.43 -14.39 -7.64
CA LEU A 107 -5.90 -15.72 -8.02
C LEU A 107 -4.66 -16.48 -8.49
N ASP A 108 -4.49 -17.70 -8.00
CA ASP A 108 -3.36 -18.57 -8.40
C ASP A 108 -3.31 -18.86 -9.91
N ASP A 109 -4.45 -18.69 -10.59
CA ASP A 109 -4.60 -18.89 -12.04
C ASP A 109 -5.37 -17.71 -12.66
N PRO A 110 -4.74 -16.88 -13.52
CA PRO A 110 -5.43 -15.79 -14.21
C PRO A 110 -6.52 -16.30 -15.18
N ASP A 111 -6.36 -17.52 -15.69
CA ASP A 111 -7.31 -18.18 -16.58
C ASP A 111 -8.36 -18.98 -15.82
N LEU A 112 -8.45 -18.84 -14.48
CA LEU A 112 -9.39 -19.59 -13.64
C LEU A 112 -10.83 -19.46 -14.14
N VAL A 113 -11.38 -20.55 -14.65
CA VAL A 113 -12.80 -20.69 -14.97
C VAL A 113 -13.46 -21.49 -13.85
N LEU A 114 -14.31 -20.81 -13.08
CA LEU A 114 -15.11 -21.45 -12.05
C LEU A 114 -16.28 -22.18 -12.71
N THR A 115 -16.17 -23.51 -12.81
CA THR A 115 -17.25 -24.39 -13.26
C THR A 115 -18.37 -24.49 -12.22
N GLU A 116 -18.02 -24.40 -10.95
CA GLU A 116 -18.95 -24.36 -9.82
C GLU A 116 -18.83 -23.02 -9.07
N PRO A 117 -19.94 -22.49 -8.53
CA PRO A 117 -19.87 -21.27 -7.72
C PRO A 117 -18.98 -21.48 -6.49
N LEU A 118 -18.07 -20.54 -6.26
CA LEU A 118 -17.15 -20.54 -5.13
C LEU A 118 -17.65 -19.58 -4.04
N GLU A 119 -17.79 -20.05 -2.81
CA GLU A 119 -18.07 -19.16 -1.68
C GLU A 119 -16.79 -18.50 -1.20
N LEU A 120 -16.78 -17.17 -1.19
CA LEU A 120 -15.66 -16.34 -0.73
C LEU A 120 -16.14 -15.34 0.31
N THR A 121 -15.24 -15.00 1.22
CA THR A 121 -15.47 -13.91 2.18
C THR A 121 -14.75 -12.66 1.67
N LEU A 122 -15.50 -11.59 1.42
CA LEU A 122 -15.00 -10.32 0.92
C LEU A 122 -15.17 -9.27 2.02
N GLY A 123 -14.15 -9.14 2.89
CA GLY A 123 -14.26 -8.35 4.11
C GLY A 123 -15.11 -9.06 5.17
N ALA A 124 -16.21 -8.44 5.59
CA ALA A 124 -17.19 -9.02 6.51
C ALA A 124 -18.33 -9.77 5.79
N LEU A 125 -18.40 -9.68 4.46
CA LEU A 125 -19.52 -10.22 3.68
C LEU A 125 -19.19 -11.56 3.06
N LYS A 126 -20.17 -12.46 3.00
CA LYS A 126 -20.09 -13.67 2.18
C LYS A 126 -20.57 -13.37 0.78
N ALA A 127 -19.84 -13.85 -0.22
CA ALA A 127 -20.17 -13.71 -1.62
C ALA A 127 -20.04 -15.05 -2.33
N THR A 128 -20.91 -15.28 -3.30
CA THR A 128 -20.81 -16.43 -4.21
C THR A 128 -20.22 -15.94 -5.53
N VAL A 129 -19.02 -16.38 -5.85
CA VAL A 129 -18.31 -16.01 -7.08
C VAL A 129 -18.51 -17.07 -8.15
N ARG A 130 -18.81 -16.64 -9.37
CA ARG A 130 -18.93 -17.52 -10.54
C ARG A 130 -18.35 -16.87 -11.77
N THR A 131 -17.93 -17.67 -12.75
CA THR A 131 -17.56 -17.16 -14.07
C THR A 131 -18.82 -16.93 -14.91
N VAL A 132 -18.90 -15.77 -15.55
CA VAL A 132 -19.95 -15.41 -16.51
C VAL A 132 -19.31 -14.90 -17.79
N ASP A 133 -19.84 -15.29 -18.93
CA ASP A 133 -19.43 -14.71 -20.21
C ASP A 133 -20.15 -13.38 -20.40
N GLN A 134 -19.37 -12.31 -20.51
CA GLN A 134 -19.87 -10.97 -20.80
C GLN A 134 -19.50 -10.62 -22.23
N THR A 135 -20.52 -10.45 -23.07
CA THR A 135 -20.35 -9.94 -24.43
C THR A 135 -20.40 -8.42 -24.41
N ASP A 136 -19.34 -7.78 -24.87
CA ASP A 136 -19.32 -6.33 -25.07
C ASP A 136 -20.22 -5.98 -26.28
N PRO A 137 -21.27 -5.16 -26.11
CA PRO A 137 -22.19 -4.83 -27.20
C PRO A 137 -21.53 -4.00 -28.31
N SER A 138 -20.43 -3.31 -28.04
CA SER A 138 -19.73 -2.46 -29.01
C SER A 138 -18.77 -3.25 -29.90
N THR A 139 -18.13 -4.29 -29.36
CA THR A 139 -17.12 -5.09 -30.07
C THR A 139 -17.59 -6.50 -30.41
N HIS A 140 -18.76 -6.92 -29.93
CA HIS A 140 -19.28 -8.30 -30.00
C HIS A 140 -18.31 -9.37 -29.50
N THR A 141 -17.29 -8.98 -28.73
CA THR A 141 -16.30 -9.89 -28.19
C THR A 141 -16.78 -10.38 -26.82
N SER A 142 -16.80 -11.70 -26.63
CA SER A 142 -17.12 -12.30 -25.35
C SER A 142 -15.86 -12.44 -24.52
N LYS A 143 -15.93 -12.01 -23.25
CA LYS A 143 -14.87 -12.20 -22.26
C LYS A 143 -15.46 -12.87 -21.03
N SER A 144 -14.76 -13.86 -20.50
CA SER A 144 -15.15 -14.50 -19.25
C SER A 144 -14.74 -13.62 -18.07
N VAL A 145 -15.70 -13.25 -17.24
CA VAL A 145 -15.55 -12.34 -16.11
C VAL A 145 -15.99 -13.05 -14.83
N LEU A 146 -15.31 -12.77 -13.71
CA LEU A 146 -15.76 -13.25 -12.40
C LEU A 146 -16.80 -12.30 -11.83
N LEU A 147 -17.96 -12.85 -11.45
CA LEU A 147 -19.06 -12.10 -10.85
C LEU A 147 -19.27 -12.60 -9.43
N ALA A 148 -19.06 -11.71 -8.46
CA ALA A 148 -19.39 -11.92 -7.06
C ALA A 148 -20.84 -11.52 -6.81
N LYS A 149 -21.69 -12.49 -6.48
CA LYS A 149 -23.06 -12.25 -6.03
C LYS A 149 -23.07 -12.11 -4.52
N ILE A 150 -23.52 -10.96 -4.03
CA ILE A 150 -23.71 -10.68 -2.61
C ILE A 150 -25.21 -10.82 -2.34
N ALA A 151 -25.57 -11.83 -1.58
CA ALA A 151 -26.95 -12.01 -1.12
C ALA A 151 -27.27 -11.01 0.00
N GLU A 152 -28.57 -10.82 0.26
CA GLU A 152 -29.03 -10.08 1.43
C GLU A 152 -28.48 -10.73 2.70
N GLN A 153 -27.79 -9.92 3.52
CA GLN A 153 -27.12 -10.37 4.74
C GLN A 153 -27.32 -9.34 5.83
N PRO A 154 -27.60 -9.75 7.07
CA PRO A 154 -27.72 -8.82 8.19
C PRO A 154 -26.39 -8.12 8.44
N VAL A 155 -26.45 -6.85 8.83
CA VAL A 155 -25.31 -6.03 9.20
C VAL A 155 -25.56 -5.31 10.52
N ASP A 156 -24.51 -5.20 11.32
CA ASP A 156 -24.53 -4.43 12.54
C ASP A 156 -24.35 -2.94 12.23
N LEU A 157 -25.46 -2.19 12.22
CA LEU A 157 -25.47 -0.76 11.93
C LEU A 157 -24.66 0.06 12.95
N GLU A 158 -24.61 -0.36 14.22
CA GLU A 158 -23.91 0.36 15.28
C GLU A 158 -22.39 0.30 15.05
N SER A 159 -21.88 -0.87 14.65
CA SER A 159 -20.47 -1.04 14.28
C SER A 159 -20.03 -0.16 13.09
N LEU A 160 -20.99 0.23 12.24
CA LEU A 160 -20.79 1.09 11.08
C LEU A 160 -21.04 2.58 11.39
N GLY A 161 -21.37 2.92 12.64
CA GLY A 161 -21.73 4.28 13.04
C GLY A 161 -23.04 4.78 12.40
N LEU A 162 -23.92 3.85 11.99
CA LEU A 162 -25.20 4.17 11.36
C LEU A 162 -26.33 4.01 12.38
N THR A 163 -27.24 4.98 12.44
CA THR A 163 -28.47 4.85 13.22
C THR A 163 -29.53 4.08 12.42
N PRO A 164 -30.34 3.21 13.04
CA PRO A 164 -31.53 2.66 12.39
C PRO A 164 -32.47 3.78 11.93
N VAL A 165 -33.21 3.54 10.84
CA VAL A 165 -34.28 4.46 10.44
C VAL A 165 -35.49 4.15 11.33
N GLU A 166 -36.04 5.17 12.01
CA GLU A 166 -37.26 5.01 12.80
C GLU A 166 -38.42 4.63 11.86
N GLU A 167 -39.14 3.55 12.18
CA GLU A 167 -40.36 3.18 11.49
C GLU A 167 -41.37 4.33 11.60
N GLY A 168 -41.72 4.96 10.47
CA GLY A 168 -42.74 6.03 10.43
C GLY A 168 -42.36 7.29 9.66
N ILE A 169 -41.13 7.41 9.13
CA ILE A 169 -40.80 8.43 8.13
C ILE A 169 -41.32 7.91 6.78
N ASP A 170 -42.58 8.24 6.49
CA ASP A 170 -43.40 7.79 5.35
C ASP A 170 -43.00 8.45 4.02
N ASP A 171 -41.70 8.43 3.70
CA ASP A 171 -41.21 8.68 2.35
C ASP A 171 -40.76 7.31 1.83
N GLY A 172 -41.64 6.63 1.09
CA GLY A 172 -41.57 5.20 0.72
C GLY A 172 -40.34 4.71 -0.07
N ASP A 173 -39.24 5.47 -0.09
CA ASP A 173 -37.97 5.06 -0.67
C ASP A 173 -37.02 4.49 0.42
N PRO A 174 -36.50 3.27 0.24
CA PRO A 174 -35.54 2.70 1.17
C PRO A 174 -34.28 3.58 1.26
N VAL A 175 -33.91 3.96 2.50
CA VAL A 175 -32.71 4.76 2.77
C VAL A 175 -31.48 3.88 2.60
N HIS A 176 -30.95 3.87 1.38
CA HIS A 176 -29.72 3.18 1.04
C HIS A 176 -28.50 4.05 1.38
N VAL A 177 -27.59 3.51 2.18
CA VAL A 177 -26.29 4.15 2.46
C VAL A 177 -25.18 3.33 1.82
N VAL A 178 -24.22 4.01 1.21
CA VAL A 178 -23.02 3.39 0.65
C VAL A 178 -21.95 3.34 1.74
N VAL A 179 -21.51 2.13 2.08
CA VAL A 179 -20.51 1.85 3.12
C VAL A 179 -19.26 1.25 2.48
N HIS A 180 -18.09 1.61 3.03
CA HIS A 180 -16.78 1.16 2.55
C HIS A 180 -16.10 0.13 3.47
N ASP A 181 -16.55 0.00 4.72
CA ASP A 181 -15.85 -0.82 5.73
C ASP A 181 -16.26 -2.30 5.73
N LEU A 182 -17.37 -2.64 5.06
CA LEU A 182 -17.90 -4.01 5.02
C LEU A 182 -17.16 -4.92 4.04
N ALA A 183 -16.61 -4.37 2.97
CA ALA A 183 -15.98 -5.11 1.88
C ALA A 183 -14.98 -4.19 1.16
N PRO A 184 -14.01 -4.73 0.38
CA PRO A 184 -13.04 -3.92 -0.37
C PRO A 184 -13.66 -3.10 -1.53
N PHE A 185 -14.97 -2.93 -1.56
CA PHE A 185 -15.72 -2.17 -2.55
C PHE A 185 -16.96 -1.55 -1.90
N LYS A 186 -17.57 -0.57 -2.59
CA LYS A 186 -18.78 0.11 -2.13
C LYS A 186 -19.95 -0.87 -2.03
N VAL A 187 -20.53 -0.99 -0.83
CA VAL A 187 -21.70 -1.82 -0.56
C VAL A 187 -22.88 -0.92 -0.20
N ARG A 188 -24.06 -1.22 -0.73
CA ARG A 188 -25.31 -0.55 -0.33
C ARG A 188 -25.92 -1.30 0.85
N VAL A 189 -26.21 -0.57 1.92
CA VAL A 189 -26.90 -1.06 3.10
C VAL A 189 -28.28 -0.43 3.17
N ASP A 190 -29.30 -1.25 3.35
CA ASP A 190 -30.65 -0.83 3.71
C ASP A 190 -30.74 -0.65 5.22
N ARG A 191 -30.82 0.60 5.67
CA ARG A 191 -30.90 0.95 7.10
C ARG A 191 -32.21 0.52 7.75
N SER A 192 -33.29 0.36 6.98
CA SER A 192 -34.59 -0.07 7.53
C SER A 192 -34.58 -1.56 7.89
N LYS A 193 -33.86 -2.37 7.12
CA LYS A 193 -33.72 -3.81 7.32
C LYS A 193 -32.46 -4.22 8.08
N ALA A 194 -31.56 -3.26 8.34
CA ALA A 194 -30.21 -3.52 8.82
C ALA A 194 -29.53 -4.63 7.99
N ALA A 195 -29.62 -4.52 6.66
CA ALA A 195 -29.15 -5.57 5.76
C ALA A 195 -28.45 -5.01 4.51
N VAL A 196 -27.53 -5.78 3.95
CA VAL A 196 -26.91 -5.47 2.65
C VAL A 196 -27.94 -5.65 1.54
N VAL A 197 -28.01 -4.69 0.63
CA VAL A 197 -28.83 -4.79 -0.58
C VAL A 197 -28.18 -5.78 -1.55
N PRO A 198 -28.92 -6.79 -2.07
CA PRO A 198 -28.38 -7.73 -3.03
C PRO A 198 -27.75 -7.05 -4.24
N SER A 199 -26.55 -7.48 -4.62
CA SER A 199 -25.82 -6.88 -5.73
C SER A 199 -24.90 -7.89 -6.41
N ASN A 200 -24.56 -7.59 -7.67
CA ASN A 200 -23.56 -8.32 -8.42
C ASN A 200 -22.37 -7.39 -8.63
N ILE A 201 -21.20 -7.80 -8.14
CA ILE A 201 -19.95 -7.06 -8.27
C ILE A 201 -19.06 -7.80 -9.24
N ARG A 202 -18.53 -7.08 -10.22
CA ARG A 202 -17.53 -7.62 -11.14
C ARG A 202 -16.17 -7.65 -10.44
N ILE A 203 -15.53 -8.81 -10.44
CA ILE A 203 -14.13 -8.99 -10.05
C ILE A 203 -13.32 -8.99 -11.35
N ASP A 204 -12.47 -7.99 -11.50
CA ASP A 204 -11.54 -7.94 -12.63
C ASP A 204 -10.41 -8.94 -12.40
N LYS A 205 -10.15 -9.78 -13.40
CA LYS A 205 -8.97 -10.64 -13.45
C LYS A 205 -7.81 -9.81 -13.96
N GLU A 206 -6.79 -9.60 -13.15
CA GLU A 206 -5.52 -9.04 -13.64
C GLU A 206 -4.54 -10.19 -13.89
N HIS A 207 -3.90 -10.17 -15.06
CA HIS A 207 -2.75 -11.03 -15.32
C HIS A 207 -1.57 -10.37 -14.61
N VAL A 208 -1.04 -11.03 -13.57
CA VAL A 208 0.22 -10.64 -12.93
C VAL A 208 1.39 -11.15 -13.76
#